data_AF-A0A959NKJ8-F1
#
_entry.id   AF-A0A959NKJ8-F1
#
_cell.length_a   1.000
_cell.length_b   1.000
_cell.length_c   1.000
_cell.angle_alpha   90.00
_cell.angle_beta   90.00
_cell.angle_gamma   90.00
#
_symmetry.space_group_name_H-M   'P 1'
#
loop_
_entity.id
_entity.type
_entity.pdbx_description
1 polymer ?
#
loop_
_entity_poly.entity_id
_entity_poly.type
_entity_poly.pdbx_seq_one_letter_code
_entity_poly.pdbx_strand_id
1 'polypeptide(L)' 'MKKLSVAILGATGSVGQKFVELLSDHPWFELTELCASERS' A
#
# COMPACT_ATOMS: atom_id res chain seq x y z
N MET A 1 16.66 -6.97 -9.71
CA MET A 1 15.95 -7.74 -8.66
C MET A 1 14.46 -7.64 -8.91
N LYS A 2 13.69 -8.71 -8.67
CA LYS A 2 12.23 -8.66 -8.72
C LYS A 2 11.72 -8.00 -7.43
N LYS A 3 10.80 -7.03 -7.53
CA LYS A 3 10.16 -6.41 -6.36
C LYS A 3 9.23 -7.41 -5.67
N LEU A 4 9.04 -7.24 -4.37
CA LEU A 4 8.11 -8.02 -3.56
C LEU A 4 6.73 -7.37 -3.62
N SER A 5 5.72 -8.14 -4.02
CA SER A 5 4.33 -7.69 -4.05
C SER A 5 3.79 -7.59 -2.63
N VAL A 6 3.18 -6.44 -2.32
CA VAL A 6 2.62 -6.15 -1.00
C VAL A 6 1.23 -5.54 -1.11
N ALA A 7 0.46 -5.64 -0.03
CA ALA A 7 -0.86 -5.04 0.10
C ALA A 7 -0.93 -4.14 1.34
N ILE A 8 -1.75 -3.09 1.30
CA ILE A 8 -2.05 -2.25 2.48
C ILE A 8 -3.47 -2.56 2.96
N LEU A 9 -3.60 -2.96 4.22
CA LEU A 9 -4.88 -3.08 4.91
C LEU A 9 -5.21 -1.76 5.63
N GLY A 10 -6.41 -1.24 5.43
CA GLY A 10 -6.80 0.07 5.98
C GLY A 10 -6.26 1.25 5.17
N ALA A 11 -6.18 1.10 3.84
CA ALA A 11 -5.59 2.07 2.93
C ALA A 11 -6.21 3.47 3.02
N THR A 12 -7.49 3.58 3.41
CA THR A 12 -8.20 4.86 3.52
C THR A 12 -7.88 5.65 4.79
N GLY A 13 -7.31 5.02 5.82
CA GLY A 13 -6.88 5.72 7.03
C GLY A 13 -5.62 6.55 6.79
N SER A 14 -5.36 7.56 7.64
CA SER A 14 -4.18 8.44 7.48
C SER A 14 -2.86 7.68 7.41
N VAL A 15 -2.73 6.57 8.14
CA VAL A 15 -1.55 5.70 8.10
C VAL A 15 -1.46 4.94 6.76
N GLY A 16 -2.57 4.41 6.28
CA GLY A 16 -2.64 3.69 5.00
C GLY A 16 -2.26 4.58 3.83
N GLN A 17 -2.83 5.80 3.77
CA GLN A 17 -2.48 6.80 2.76
C GLN A 17 -0.99 7.15 2.82
N LYS A 18 -0.41 7.26 4.03
CA LYS A 18 1.03 7.52 4.16
C LYS A 18 1.89 6.38 3.63
N PHE A 19 1.47 5.12 3.82
CA PHE A 19 2.15 3.97 3.24
C PHE A 19 2.07 3.97 1.71
N VAL A 20 0.96 4.42 1.11
CA VAL A 20 0.85 4.56 -0.35
C VAL A 20 1.93 5.53 -0.87
N GLU A 21 2.06 6.70 -0.25
CA GLU A 21 3.10 7.68 -0.63
C GLU A 21 4.52 7.09 -0.52
N LEU A 22 4.82 6.42 0.59
CA LEU A 22 6.14 5.84 0.85
C LEU A 22 6.47 4.68 -0.10
N LEU A 23 5.45 3.94 -0.55
CA LEU A 23 5.63 2.77 -1.41
C LEU A 23 5.64 3.09 -2.92
N SER A 24 5.19 4.28 -3.33
CA SER A 24 5.06 4.69 -4.74
C SER A 24 6.32 4.41 -5.58
N ASP A 25 7.50 4.69 -5.04
CA ASP A 25 8.79 4.51 -5.73
C ASP A 25 9.75 3.60 -4.96
N HIS A 26 9.22 2.66 -4.18
CA HIS A 26 10.06 1.85 -3.31
C HIS A 26 10.94 0.86 -4.11
N PRO A 27 12.24 0.73 -3.80
CA PRO A 27 13.17 -0.12 -4.57
C PRO A 27 12.87 -1.61 -4.42
N TRP A 28 12.23 -2.01 -3.31
CA TRP A 28 12.02 -3.42 -2.97
C TRP A 28 10.57 -3.88 -3.03
N PHE A 29 9.61 -2.94 -2.97
CA PHE A 29 8.20 -3.27 -2.82
C PHE A 29 7.41 -2.72 -4.00
N GLU A 30 6.46 -3.51 -4.46
CA GLU A 30 5.47 -3.13 -5.45
C GLU A 30 4.10 -3.28 -4.78
N LEU A 31 3.40 -2.16 -4.64
CA LEU A 31 2.07 -2.14 -4.05
C LEU A 31 1.06 -2.66 -5.08
N THR A 32 0.52 -3.86 -4.84
CA THR A 32 -0.35 -4.56 -5.79
C THR A 32 -1.82 -4.55 -5.39
N GLU A 33 -2.14 -4.26 -4.13
CA GLU A 33 -3.52 -4.32 -3.62
C GLU A 33 -3.75 -3.31 -2.48
N LEU A 34 -4.95 -2.74 -2.44
CA LEU A 34 -5.39 -1.78 -1.42
C LEU A 34 -6.70 -2.26 -0.81
N CYS A 35 -6.70 -2.55 0.49
CA CYS A 35 -7.90 -2.99 1.19
C CYS A 35 -8.38 -1.92 2.16
N ALA A 36 -9.70 -1.75 2.24
CA ALA A 36 -10.38 -0.89 3.21
C ALA A 36 -11.57 -1.62 3.83
N SER A 37 -12.21 -1.00 4.83
CA SER A 37 -13.47 -1.52 5.36
C SER A 37 -14.60 -1.35 4.35
N GLU A 38 -15.64 -2.18 4.41
CA GLU A 38 -16.83 -2.09 3.53
C GLU A 38 -17.57 -0.74 3.56
N ARG A 39 -17.33 0.08 4.60
CA ARG A 39 -17.94 1.42 4.75
C ARG A 39 -17.21 2.52 3.96
N SER A 40 -16.10 2.19 3.30
CA SER A 40 -15.22 3.12 2.61
C SER A 40 -15.13 2.83 1.13
#